data_AF-A0A7V6CXI1-F1
#
_entry.id   AF-A0A7V6CXI1-F1
#
_cell.length_a   1.000
_cell.length_b   1.000
_cell.length_c   1.000
_cell.angle_alpha   90.00
_cell.angle_beta   90.00
_cell.angle_gamma   90.00
#
_symmetry.space_group_name_H-M   'P 1'
#
loop_
_entity.id
_entity.type
_entity.pdbx_description
1 polymer ?
#
loop_
_entity_poly.entity_id
_entity_poly.type
_entity_poly.pdbx_seq_one_letter_code
_entity_poly.pdbx_strand_id
1 'polypeptide(L)'
;MELEEWLRLYQAFSTTAGVKEHDYWTIAGIFLLANCLLVLPLSLFLFSYTVWEGRFLITVLAGIGILICLAWSLSQRRAVQEMEHVSGLLRSIEGQFAGGDFHRSLYKLLAGEEVCIPSTSWKCKEWHPEVDRMGPVTRLLPRTSISILPLVFLLAWAALAVISWVA
;
A
#
# COMPACT_ATOMS: atom_id res chain seq x y z
N MET A 1 23.30 -23.51 -2.06
CA MET A 1 22.51 -22.93 -0.96
C MET A 1 21.68 -24.03 -0.37
N GLU A 2 21.82 -24.23 0.93
CA GLU A 2 21.00 -25.16 1.70
C GLU A 2 19.55 -24.65 1.71
N LEU A 3 18.55 -25.55 1.69
CA LEU A 3 17.12 -25.21 1.71
C LEU A 3 16.78 -24.24 2.87
N GLU A 4 17.50 -24.40 3.98
CA GLU A 4 17.38 -23.58 5.18
C GLU A 4 17.79 -22.11 4.95
N GLU A 5 18.78 -21.84 4.09
CA GLU A 5 19.19 -20.48 3.73
C GLU A 5 18.10 -19.80 2.90
N TRP A 6 17.50 -20.52 1.94
CA TRP A 6 16.39 -20.00 1.14
C TRP A 6 15.15 -19.70 1.98
N LEU A 7 14.81 -20.58 2.92
CA LEU A 7 13.71 -20.35 3.87
C LEU A 7 13.96 -19.13 4.76
N ARG A 8 15.17 -18.96 5.29
CA ARG A 8 15.54 -17.77 6.08
C ARG A 8 15.46 -16.50 5.25
N LEU A 9 15.90 -16.55 3.99
CA LEU A 9 15.85 -15.41 3.07
C LEU A 9 14.39 -15.05 2.76
N TYR A 10 13.55 -16.02 2.42
CA TYR A 10 12.13 -15.82 2.18
C TYR A 10 11.39 -15.27 3.41
N GLN A 11 11.72 -15.77 4.61
CA GLN A 11 11.14 -15.29 5.85
C GLN A 11 11.58 -13.85 6.17
N ALA A 12 12.84 -13.50 5.89
CA ALA A 12 13.33 -12.12 6.02
C ALA A 12 12.65 -11.17 5.02
N PHE A 13 12.43 -11.59 3.77
CA PHE A 13 11.77 -10.77 2.76
C PHE A 13 10.26 -10.61 3.01
N SER A 14 9.57 -11.67 3.44
CA SER A 14 8.16 -11.60 3.78
C SER A 14 7.89 -10.73 5.01
N THR A 15 8.72 -10.83 6.05
CA THR A 15 8.63 -9.92 7.22
C THR A 15 8.90 -8.47 6.82
N THR A 16 9.91 -8.22 5.99
CA THR A 16 10.21 -6.86 5.49
C THR A 16 9.06 -6.30 4.64
N ALA A 17 8.43 -7.13 3.80
CA ALA A 17 7.25 -6.72 3.03
C ALA A 17 6.06 -6.37 3.93
N GLY A 18 5.81 -7.17 4.98
CA GLY A 18 4.77 -6.90 5.97
C GLY A 18 5.01 -5.59 6.74
N VAL A 19 6.25 -5.30 7.13
CA VAL A 19 6.62 -4.02 7.78
C VAL A 19 6.36 -2.85 6.84
N LYS A 20 6.76 -2.94 5.56
CA LYS A 20 6.50 -1.88 4.58
C LYS A 20 5.01 -1.69 4.29
N GLU A 21 4.24 -2.77 4.31
CA GLU A 21 2.78 -2.70 4.22
C GLU A 21 2.17 -1.98 5.41
N HIS A 22 2.59 -2.33 6.62
CA HIS A 22 2.19 -1.62 7.82
C HIS A 22 2.54 -0.13 7.73
N ASP A 23 3.77 0.23 7.34
CA ASP A 23 4.21 1.61 7.18
C ASP A 23 3.35 2.39 6.17
N TYR A 24 3.01 1.79 5.03
CA TYR A 24 2.11 2.43 4.07
C TYR A 24 0.74 2.76 4.67
N TRP A 25 0.16 1.81 5.43
CA TRP A 25 -1.13 2.00 6.09
C TRP A 25 -1.06 2.97 7.28
N THR A 26 0.02 2.99 8.05
CA THR A 26 0.20 3.94 9.15
C THR A 26 0.36 5.36 8.64
N ILE A 27 1.15 5.55 7.57
CA ILE A 27 1.27 6.81 6.85
C ILE A 27 -0.19 7.21 6.47
N ALA A 28 -1.01 6.31 5.91
CA ALA A 28 -2.36 6.64 5.45
C ALA A 28 -3.30 7.06 6.59
N GLY A 29 -3.21 6.35 7.71
CA GLY A 29 -3.92 6.71 8.94
C GLY A 29 -3.52 8.08 9.47
N ILE A 30 -2.23 8.40 9.49
CA ILE A 30 -1.71 9.69 9.97
C ILE A 30 -2.23 10.84 9.10
N PHE A 31 -2.29 10.66 7.78
CA PHE A 31 -2.82 11.69 6.88
C PHE A 31 -4.29 11.97 7.08
N LEU A 32 -5.10 10.92 7.23
CA LEU A 32 -6.52 11.06 7.55
C LEU A 32 -6.70 11.78 8.88
N LEU A 33 -5.94 11.37 9.90
CA LEU A 33 -5.99 11.99 11.23
C LEU A 33 -5.58 13.46 11.17
N ALA A 34 -4.52 13.81 10.43
CA ALA A 34 -4.08 15.19 10.25
C ALA A 34 -5.15 16.05 9.56
N ASN A 35 -5.79 15.55 8.50
CA ASN A 35 -6.88 16.27 7.83
C ASN A 35 -8.11 16.43 8.73
N CYS A 36 -8.50 15.40 9.49
CA CYS A 36 -9.58 15.52 10.47
C CYS A 36 -9.27 16.57 11.53
N LEU A 37 -8.04 16.60 12.05
CA LEU A 37 -7.61 17.58 13.04
C LEU A 37 -7.65 19.01 12.49
N LEU A 38 -7.31 19.18 11.22
CA LEU A 38 -7.39 20.47 10.51
C LEU A 38 -8.83 20.94 10.28
N VAL A 39 -9.82 20.05 10.24
CA VAL A 39 -11.22 20.43 10.09
C VAL A 39 -11.85 20.92 11.40
N LEU A 40 -11.36 20.45 12.56
CA LEU A 40 -11.85 20.89 13.88
C LEU A 40 -11.89 22.43 14.05
N PRO A 41 -10.82 23.19 13.75
CA PRO A 41 -10.87 24.64 13.87
C PRO A 41 -11.96 25.27 13.00
N LEU A 42 -12.23 24.78 11.78
CA LEU A 42 -13.30 25.32 10.92
C LEU A 42 -14.67 25.33 11.63
N SER A 43 -14.98 24.28 12.39
CA SER A 43 -16.25 24.16 13.11
C SER A 43 -16.40 25.18 14.25
N LEU A 44 -15.30 25.52 14.93
CA LEU A 44 -15.29 26.48 16.03
C LEU A 44 -15.34 27.93 15.52
N PHE A 45 -14.75 28.19 14.34
CA PHE A 45 -14.62 29.54 13.81
C PHE A 45 -15.86 30.06 13.07
N LEU A 46 -16.74 29.18 12.61
CA LEU A 46 -18.04 29.55 12.03
C LEU A 46 -18.93 30.36 12.99
N PHE A 47 -18.67 30.33 14.30
CA PHE A 47 -19.55 30.93 15.32
C PHE A 47 -19.04 32.23 15.97
N SER A 48 -17.76 32.61 15.82
CA SER A 48 -17.14 33.56 16.78
C SER A 48 -16.36 34.74 16.19
N TYR A 49 -16.01 34.73 14.90
CA TYR A 49 -15.08 35.71 14.32
C TYR A 49 -15.71 36.68 13.31
N THR A 50 -15.08 37.84 13.16
CA THR A 50 -15.42 38.80 12.10
C THR A 50 -15.10 38.22 10.73
N VAL A 51 -15.83 38.65 9.69
CA VAL A 51 -15.72 38.11 8.32
C VAL A 51 -14.27 38.16 7.79
N TRP A 52 -13.49 39.17 8.15
CA TRP A 52 -12.10 39.33 7.71
C TRP A 52 -11.13 38.36 8.39
N GLU A 53 -11.22 38.22 9.71
CA GLU A 53 -10.35 37.32 10.48
C GLU A 53 -10.61 35.85 10.12
N GLY A 54 -11.89 35.50 9.89
CA GLY A 54 -12.28 34.18 9.40
C GLY A 54 -11.68 33.86 8.03
N ARG A 55 -11.69 34.82 7.08
CA ARG A 55 -11.07 34.65 5.75
C ARG A 55 -9.56 34.39 5.84
N PHE A 56 -8.84 35.19 6.62
CA PHE A 56 -7.40 34.99 6.81
C PHE A 56 -7.10 33.62 7.43
N LEU A 57 -7.82 33.21 8.47
CA LEU A 57 -7.64 31.90 9.08
C LEU A 57 -7.93 30.76 8.10
N ILE A 58 -9.02 30.83 7.33
CA ILE A 58 -9.36 29.81 6.32
C ILE A 58 -8.25 29.69 5.27
N THR A 59 -7.67 30.80 4.81
CA THR A 59 -6.55 30.74 3.85
C THR A 59 -5.30 30.09 4.42
N VAL A 60 -4.95 30.40 5.66
CA VAL A 60 -3.79 29.78 6.35
C VAL A 60 -4.03 28.28 6.52
N LEU A 61 -5.24 27.91 6.95
CA LEU A 61 -5.62 26.51 7.14
C LEU A 61 -5.62 25.73 5.83
N ALA A 62 -6.16 26.32 4.76
CA ALA A 62 -6.12 25.74 3.42
C ALA A 62 -4.69 25.60 2.89
N GLY A 63 -3.81 26.58 3.15
CA GLY A 63 -2.40 26.50 2.81
C GLY A 63 -1.70 25.32 3.52
N ILE A 64 -1.95 25.15 4.82
CA ILE A 64 -1.43 24.01 5.60
C ILE A 64 -1.98 22.69 5.05
N GLY A 65 -3.28 22.62 4.76
CA GLY A 65 -3.93 21.45 4.16
C GLY A 65 -3.32 21.05 2.81
N ILE A 66 -3.04 22.02 1.93
CA ILE A 66 -2.37 21.80 0.65
C ILE A 66 -0.94 21.27 0.86
N LEU A 67 -0.18 21.87 1.77
CA LEU A 67 1.19 21.41 2.08
C LEU A 67 1.21 19.97 2.60
N ILE A 68 0.25 19.60 3.45
CA ILE A 68 0.10 18.23 3.94
C ILE A 68 -0.26 17.27 2.80
N CYS A 69 -1.16 17.65 1.89
CA CYS A 69 -1.49 16.86 0.71
C CYS A 69 -0.28 16.67 -0.22
N LEU A 70 0.57 17.69 -0.38
CA LEU A 70 1.80 17.59 -1.17
C LEU A 70 2.83 16.67 -0.50
N ALA A 71 3.11 16.88 0.79
CA ALA A 71 4.03 16.06 1.57
C ALA A 71 3.61 14.58 1.57
N TRP A 72 2.31 14.34 1.70
CA TRP A 72 1.69 13.03 1.58
C TRP A 72 1.91 12.39 0.21
N SER A 73 1.65 13.12 -0.88
CA SER A 73 1.81 12.59 -2.23
C SER A 73 3.26 12.13 -2.49
N LEU A 74 4.24 12.82 -1.92
CA LEU A 74 5.65 12.47 -1.99
C LEU A 74 5.97 11.22 -1.16
N SER A 75 5.49 11.12 0.08
CA SER A 75 5.73 9.96 0.94
C SER A 75 5.07 8.70 0.37
N GLN A 76 3.83 8.82 -0.12
CA GLN A 76 3.07 7.73 -0.70
C GLN A 76 3.74 7.19 -1.97
N ARG A 77 4.25 8.07 -2.86
CA ARG A 77 4.98 7.64 -4.07
C ARG A 77 6.22 6.83 -3.73
N ARG A 78 6.99 7.26 -2.73
CA ARG A 78 8.19 6.52 -2.28
C ARG A 78 7.81 5.15 -1.72
N ALA A 79 6.83 5.10 -0.83
CA ALA A 79 6.35 3.85 -0.24
C ALA A 79 5.85 2.85 -1.31
N VAL A 80 5.11 3.34 -2.32
CA VAL A 80 4.62 2.50 -3.42
C VAL A 80 5.76 1.93 -4.26
N GLN A 81 6.76 2.75 -4.61
CA GLN A 81 7.93 2.27 -5.36
C GLN A 81 8.71 1.21 -4.59
N GLU A 82 8.90 1.43 -3.29
CA GLU A 82 9.57 0.47 -2.42
C GLU A 82 8.81 -0.85 -2.29
N MET A 83 7.48 -0.80 -2.20
CA MET A 83 6.65 -2.00 -2.21
C MET A 83 6.73 -2.76 -3.52
N GLU A 84 6.68 -2.07 -4.66
CA GLU A 84 6.79 -2.70 -5.98
C GLU A 84 8.12 -3.42 -6.10
N HIS A 85 9.20 -2.77 -5.68
CA HIS A 85 10.54 -3.36 -5.70
C HIS A 85 10.63 -4.62 -4.83
N VAL A 86 10.15 -4.55 -3.58
CA VAL A 86 10.16 -5.70 -2.66
C VAL A 86 9.24 -6.82 -3.14
N SER A 87 8.07 -6.50 -3.69
CA SER A 87 7.15 -7.49 -4.26
C SER A 87 7.73 -8.18 -5.51
N GLY A 88 8.47 -7.44 -6.34
CA GLY A 88 9.18 -7.97 -7.50
C GLY A 88 10.29 -8.93 -7.10
N LEU A 89 11.07 -8.56 -6.08
CA LEU A 89 12.11 -9.41 -5.48
C LEU A 89 11.53 -10.70 -4.90
N LEU A 90 10.45 -10.59 -4.10
CA LEU A 90 9.74 -11.74 -3.53
C LEU A 90 9.27 -12.69 -4.63
N ARG A 91 8.65 -12.18 -5.69
CA ARG A 91 8.15 -12.99 -6.80
C ARG A 91 9.27 -13.67 -7.59
N SER A 92 10.42 -13.01 -7.73
CA SER A 92 11.62 -13.60 -8.33
C SER A 92 12.17 -14.75 -7.48
N ILE A 93 12.21 -14.57 -6.15
CA ILE A 93 12.68 -15.59 -5.20
C ILE A 93 11.70 -16.77 -5.17
N GLU A 94 10.39 -16.52 -5.13
CA GLU A 94 9.36 -17.55 -5.23
C GLU A 94 9.50 -18.37 -6.52
N GLY A 95 9.78 -17.71 -7.65
CA GLY A 95 10.01 -18.40 -8.92
C GLY A 95 11.24 -19.31 -8.89
N GLN A 96 12.34 -18.86 -8.27
CA GLN A 96 13.55 -19.67 -8.11
C GLN A 96 13.37 -20.82 -7.13
N PHE A 97 12.65 -20.58 -6.02
CA PHE A 97 12.34 -21.60 -5.01
C PHE A 97 11.41 -22.68 -5.57
N ALA A 98 10.33 -22.28 -6.26
CA ALA A 98 9.41 -23.20 -6.90
C ALA A 98 10.12 -24.07 -7.96
N GLY A 99 11.03 -23.49 -8.76
CA GLY A 99 11.84 -24.25 -9.72
C GLY A 99 12.78 -25.27 -9.05
N GLY A 100 13.41 -24.89 -7.93
CA GLY A 100 14.30 -25.75 -7.16
C GLY A 100 13.58 -26.93 -6.49
N ASP A 101 12.44 -26.67 -5.84
CA ASP A 101 11.62 -27.70 -5.20
C ASP A 101 10.99 -28.64 -6.23
N PHE A 102 10.66 -28.14 -7.44
CA PHE A 102 10.16 -28.98 -8.52
C PHE A 102 11.24 -29.93 -9.06
N HIS A 103 12.48 -29.46 -9.23
CA HIS A 103 13.58 -30.34 -9.64
C HIS A 103 13.96 -31.36 -8.56
N ARG A 104 13.90 -30.98 -7.29
CA ARG A 104 14.18 -31.90 -6.17
C ARG A 104 13.10 -32.96 -6.00
N SER A 105 11.82 -32.58 -6.11
CA SER A 105 10.70 -33.52 -6.08
C SER A 105 10.72 -34.45 -7.30
N LEU A 106 11.05 -33.93 -8.50
CA LEU A 106 11.21 -34.75 -9.70
C LEU A 106 12.36 -35.78 -9.56
N TYR A 107 13.50 -35.37 -8.98
CA TYR A 107 14.62 -36.28 -8.73
C TYR A 107 14.26 -37.39 -7.73
N LYS A 108 13.55 -37.05 -6.64
CA LYS A 108 13.06 -38.04 -5.67
C LYS A 108 12.02 -38.99 -6.26
N LEU A 109 11.14 -38.47 -7.12
CA LEU A 109 10.15 -39.26 -7.83
C LEU A 109 10.81 -40.22 -8.84
N LEU A 110 11.84 -39.77 -9.55
CA LEU A 110 12.68 -40.62 -10.41
C LEU A 110 13.48 -41.66 -9.62
N ALA A 111 13.81 -41.36 -8.36
CA ALA A 111 14.43 -42.31 -7.43
C ALA A 111 13.43 -43.26 -6.74
N GLY A 112 12.13 -43.13 -7.01
CA GLY A 112 11.07 -43.99 -6.47
C GLY A 112 10.63 -43.65 -5.05
N GLU A 113 10.99 -42.48 -4.52
CA GLU A 113 10.53 -42.02 -3.20
C GLU A 113 9.14 -41.37 -3.29
N GLU A 114 8.32 -41.56 -2.25
CA GLU A 114 7.05 -40.85 -2.11
C GLU A 114 7.31 -39.37 -1.79
N VAL A 115 6.66 -38.47 -2.54
CA VAL A 115 6.80 -37.03 -2.37
C VAL A 115 5.43 -36.38 -2.20
N CYS A 116 5.24 -35.65 -1.10
CA CYS A 116 4.09 -34.77 -0.92
C CYS A 116 4.36 -33.47 -1.68
N ILE A 117 3.64 -33.25 -2.78
CA ILE A 117 3.68 -31.99 -3.53
C ILE A 117 2.75 -31.00 -2.79
N PRO A 118 3.24 -29.82 -2.36
CA PRO A 118 2.40 -28.81 -1.71
C PRO A 118 1.26 -28.36 -2.65
N SER A 119 0.11 -28.01 -2.07
CA SER A 119 -1.18 -27.66 -2.71
C SER A 119 -1.10 -27.38 -4.22
N THR A 120 -1.14 -28.44 -5.01
CA THR A 120 -1.14 -28.40 -6.47
C THR A 120 -2.29 -29.26 -6.96
N SER A 121 -3.10 -28.69 -7.85
CA SER A 121 -4.17 -29.43 -8.51
C SER A 121 -3.69 -29.88 -9.89
N TRP A 122 -3.93 -31.15 -10.21
CA TRP A 122 -3.69 -31.70 -11.54
C TRP A 122 -4.82 -31.21 -12.46
N LYS A 123 -4.49 -30.34 -13.42
CA LYS A 123 -5.44 -29.86 -14.43
C LYS A 123 -4.77 -29.88 -15.81
N CYS A 124 -5.50 -30.27 -16.85
CA CYS A 124 -5.01 -30.26 -18.23
C CYS A 124 -3.69 -31.04 -18.47
N LYS A 125 -3.46 -32.13 -17.73
CA LYS A 125 -2.20 -32.92 -17.76
C LYS A 125 -0.96 -32.17 -17.26
N GLU A 126 -1.14 -31.08 -16.51
CA GLU A 126 -0.06 -30.32 -15.88
C GLU A 126 -0.36 -30.08 -14.40
N TRP A 127 0.70 -29.99 -13.59
CA TRP A 127 0.60 -29.63 -12.17
C TRP A 127 0.45 -28.11 -12.05
N HIS A 128 -0.68 -27.65 -11.53
CA HIS A 128 -0.91 -26.23 -11.26
C HIS A 128 -0.88 -25.92 -9.76
N PRO A 129 -0.10 -24.92 -9.31
CA PRO A 129 -0.13 -24.51 -7.91
C PRO A 129 -1.49 -23.91 -7.58
N GLU A 130 -2.12 -24.39 -6.50
CA GLU A 130 -3.31 -23.80 -5.87
C GLU A 130 -2.88 -22.57 -5.06
N VAL A 131 -2.37 -21.55 -5.76
CA VAL A 131 -2.24 -20.24 -5.15
C VAL A 131 -3.63 -19.64 -5.13
N ASP A 132 -4.14 -19.31 -3.94
CA ASP A 132 -5.41 -18.63 -3.77
C ASP A 132 -5.29 -17.24 -4.45
N ARG A 133 -5.67 -17.18 -5.73
CA ARG A 133 -5.52 -15.98 -6.55
C ARG A 133 -6.60 -15.01 -6.10
N MET A 134 -6.28 -14.20 -5.10
CA MET A 134 -7.01 -12.95 -4.85
C MET A 134 -7.08 -12.20 -6.19
N GLY A 135 -8.31 -11.98 -6.66
CA GLY A 135 -8.55 -11.39 -7.98
C GLY A 135 -7.82 -10.06 -8.14
N PRO A 136 -7.46 -9.66 -9.38
CA PRO A 136 -6.74 -8.40 -9.61
C PRO A 136 -7.48 -7.20 -9.00
N VAL A 137 -8.82 -7.26 -8.98
CA VAL A 137 -9.70 -6.24 -8.41
C VAL A 137 -9.50 -6.05 -6.90
N THR A 138 -9.37 -7.13 -6.12
CA THR A 138 -9.20 -7.02 -4.67
C THR A 138 -7.82 -6.48 -4.27
N ARG A 139 -6.80 -6.69 -5.13
CA ARG A 139 -5.48 -6.06 -4.96
C ARG A 139 -5.44 -4.60 -5.42
N LEU A 140 -6.22 -4.23 -6.43
CA LEU A 140 -6.18 -2.89 -7.03
C LEU A 140 -7.05 -1.87 -6.27
N LEU A 141 -8.19 -2.30 -5.71
CA LEU A 141 -9.13 -1.41 -5.03
C LEU A 141 -8.52 -0.56 -3.90
N PRO A 142 -7.83 -1.15 -2.91
CA PRO A 142 -7.27 -0.37 -1.80
C PRO A 142 -6.13 0.55 -2.25
N ARG A 143 -5.35 0.11 -3.25
CA ARG A 143 -4.19 0.86 -3.75
C ARG A 143 -4.60 2.08 -4.58
N THR A 144 -5.66 1.93 -5.37
CA THR A 144 -6.21 3.02 -6.20
C THR A 144 -6.99 4.03 -5.36
N SER A 145 -7.78 3.58 -4.37
CA SER A 145 -8.55 4.48 -3.51
C SER A 145 -7.66 5.43 -2.69
N ILE A 146 -6.58 4.92 -2.09
CA ILE A 146 -5.66 5.75 -1.29
C ILE A 146 -4.84 6.69 -2.18
N SER A 147 -4.59 6.32 -3.45
CA SER A 147 -3.87 7.18 -4.40
C SER A 147 -4.69 8.38 -4.87
N ILE A 148 -6.03 8.26 -4.89
CA ILE A 148 -6.95 9.33 -5.31
C ILE A 148 -7.26 10.29 -4.15
N LEU A 149 -7.24 9.79 -2.91
CA LEU A 149 -7.53 10.56 -1.70
C LEU A 149 -6.84 11.94 -1.62
N PRO A 150 -5.51 12.06 -1.82
CA PRO A 150 -4.84 13.36 -1.68
C PRO A 150 -5.26 14.36 -2.75
N LEU A 151 -5.63 13.93 -3.95
CA LEU A 151 -6.18 14.83 -4.98
C LEU A 151 -7.53 15.40 -4.54
N VAL A 152 -8.38 14.55 -3.98
CA VAL A 152 -9.70 14.97 -3.47
C VAL A 152 -9.55 15.97 -2.32
N PHE A 153 -8.67 15.68 -1.34
CA PHE A 153 -8.41 16.60 -0.24
C PHE A 153 -7.75 17.91 -0.69
N LEU A 154 -6.80 17.86 -1.63
CA LEU A 154 -6.18 19.05 -2.19
C LEU A 154 -7.21 19.94 -2.89
N LEU A 155 -8.09 19.35 -3.70
CA LEU A 155 -9.19 20.07 -4.35
C LEU A 155 -10.17 20.65 -3.32
N ALA A 156 -10.48 19.91 -2.25
CA ALA A 156 -11.34 20.39 -1.18
C ALA A 156 -10.74 21.60 -0.45
N TRP A 157 -9.45 21.55 -0.09
CA TRP A 157 -8.76 22.68 0.53
C TRP A 157 -8.65 23.88 -0.41
N ALA A 158 -8.37 23.66 -1.70
CA ALA A 158 -8.33 24.72 -2.69
C ALA A 158 -9.71 25.36 -2.91
N ALA A 159 -10.77 24.55 -3.01
CA ALA A 159 -12.14 25.03 -3.14
C ALA A 159 -12.56 25.83 -1.90
N LEU A 160 -12.21 25.37 -0.69
CA LEU A 160 -12.48 26.08 0.55
C LEU A 160 -11.83 27.47 0.58
N ALA A 161 -10.57 27.56 0.15
CA ALA A 161 -9.88 28.84 0.01
C ALA A 161 -10.60 29.76 -0.97
N VAL A 162 -10.94 29.28 -2.17
CA VAL A 162 -11.61 30.08 -3.20
C VAL A 162 -12.99 30.56 -2.73
N ILE A 163 -13.81 29.65 -2.20
CA ILE A 163 -15.17 29.97 -1.72
C ILE A 163 -15.12 31.03 -0.63
N SER A 164 -14.13 30.99 0.27
CA SER A 164 -14.02 31.97 1.36
C SER A 164 -13.82 33.41 0.90
N TRP A 165 -13.28 33.63 -0.31
CA TRP A 165 -13.10 34.97 -0.89
C TRP A 165 -14.19 35.39 -1.86
N VAL A 166 -14.89 34.43 -2.46
CA VAL A 166 -15.95 34.69 -3.44
C VAL A 166 -17.32 34.88 -2.78
N ALA A 167 -17.57 34.22 -1.64
CA ALA A 167 -18.76 34.40 -0.81
C ALA A 167 -18.61 35.56 0.18
#